data_AF-A0A812Q605-F1
#
_entry.id   AF-A0A812Q605-F1
#
_cell.length_a   1.000
_cell.length_b   1.000
_cell.length_c   1.000
_cell.angle_alpha   90.00
_cell.angle_beta   90.00
_cell.angle_gamma   90.00
#
_symmetry.space_group_name_H-M   'P 1'
#
loop_
_entity.id
_entity.type
_entity.pdbx_description
1 polymer ?
#
loop_
_entity_poly.entity_id
_entity_poly.type
_entity_poly.pdbx_seq_one_letter_code
_entity_poly.pdbx_strand_id
1 'polypeptide(L)'
;MAFANGIIQAGMSCQLINYVHQEHDKFFDVVKNFDAIVVRCNPGQIKADGGDQGKFDNGMREIRKKGIQVWPAPDVMEFMGAK
;
A
#
# COMPACT_ATOMS: atom_id res chain seq x y z
N MET A 1 -8.61 1.17 12.95
CA MET A 1 -9.69 2.00 12.39
C MET A 1 -9.51 3.52 12.55
N ALA A 2 -8.41 4.03 13.13
CA ALA A 2 -8.21 5.49 13.24
C ALA A 2 -7.96 6.19 11.89
N PHE A 3 -7.22 5.55 10.97
CA PHE A 3 -6.86 6.16 9.68
C PHE A 3 -8.06 6.40 8.76
N ALA A 4 -8.92 5.39 8.57
CA ALA A 4 -10.11 5.53 7.73
C ALA A 4 -11.06 6.62 8.26
N ASN A 5 -11.27 6.66 9.58
CA ASN A 5 -12.12 7.68 10.20
C ASN A 5 -11.54 9.10 10.04
N GLY A 6 -10.22 9.26 10.17
CA GLY A 6 -9.55 10.54 9.95
C GLY A 6 -9.63 11.02 8.49
N ILE A 7 -9.49 10.09 7.53
CA ILE A 7 -9.60 10.39 6.09
C ILE A 7 -11.04 10.82 5.74
N ILE A 8 -12.05 10.11 6.25
CA ILE A 8 -13.45 10.46 6.05
C ILE A 8 -13.78 11.82 6.68
N GLN A 9 -13.28 12.11 7.88
CA GLN A 9 -13.46 13.41 8.52
C GLN A 9 -12.82 14.57 7.75
N ALA A 10 -11.72 14.32 7.04
CA ALA A 10 -11.09 15.28 6.14
C ALA A 10 -11.84 15.46 4.80
N GLY A 11 -13.01 14.84 4.64
CA GLY A 11 -13.84 14.96 3.43
C GLY A 11 -13.42 14.05 2.27
N MET A 12 -12.56 13.06 2.53
CA MET A 12 -12.06 12.14 1.50
C MET A 12 -12.81 10.80 1.52
N SER A 13 -12.96 10.18 0.35
CA SER A 13 -13.47 8.81 0.23
C SER A 13 -12.35 7.82 0.59
N CYS A 14 -12.59 6.96 1.58
CA CYS A 14 -11.63 5.94 2.01
C CYS A 14 -12.22 4.54 1.76
N GLN A 15 -11.51 3.72 0.99
CA GLN A 15 -11.84 2.31 0.79
C GLN A 15 -10.75 1.43 1.37
N LEU A 16 -11.12 0.44 2.18
CA LEU A 16 -10.19 -0.59 2.60
C LEU A 16 -10.05 -1.63 1.49
N ILE A 17 -8.81 -1.87 1.07
CA ILE A 17 -8.47 -2.91 0.11
C ILE A 17 -7.53 -3.88 0.82
N ASN A 18 -7.92 -5.16 0.88
CA ASN A 18 -7.04 -6.20 1.39
C ASN A 18 -6.08 -6.65 0.29
N TYR A 19 -4.78 -6.63 0.57
CA TYR A 19 -3.79 -7.13 -0.38
C TYR A 19 -3.69 -8.66 -0.24
N VAL A 20 -4.03 -9.37 -1.30
CA VAL A 20 -3.87 -10.83 -1.41
C VAL A 20 -2.78 -11.10 -2.44
N HIS A 21 -1.70 -11.79 -2.03
CA HIS A 21 -0.52 -11.98 -2.88
C HIS A 21 -0.83 -12.71 -4.21
N GLN A 22 -1.85 -13.57 -4.22
CA GLN A 22 -2.33 -14.30 -5.40
C GLN A 22 -3.03 -13.37 -6.40
N GLU A 23 -3.60 -12.26 -5.94
CA GLU A 23 -4.34 -11.28 -6.74
C GLU A 23 -3.54 -9.98 -6.93
N HIS A 24 -2.21 -10.07 -6.89
CA HIS A 24 -1.30 -8.92 -7.01
C HIS A 24 -1.66 -8.00 -8.18
N ASP A 25 -1.85 -8.55 -9.38
CA ASP A 25 -2.10 -7.75 -10.58
C ASP A 25 -3.46 -7.03 -10.50
N LYS A 26 -4.49 -7.69 -9.96
CA LYS A 26 -5.81 -7.07 -9.74
C LYS A 26 -5.74 -5.93 -8.72
N PHE A 27 -4.97 -6.11 -7.65
CA PHE A 27 -4.77 -5.07 -6.65
C PHE A 27 -4.16 -3.81 -7.30
N PHE A 28 -3.10 -3.97 -8.11
CA PHE A 28 -2.47 -2.85 -8.81
C PHE A 28 -3.35 -2.22 -9.89
N ASP A 29 -4.23 -3.00 -10.50
CA ASP A 29 -5.25 -2.50 -11.43
C ASP A 29 -6.36 -1.68 -10.76
N VAL A 30 -6.67 -1.97 -9.50
CA VAL A 30 -7.63 -1.17 -8.71
C VAL A 30 -6.95 0.09 -8.18
N VAL A 31 -5.77 -0.04 -7.57
CA VAL A 31 -5.12 1.09 -6.88
C VAL A 31 -4.65 2.20 -7.82
N LYS A 32 -4.48 1.92 -9.12
CA LYS A 32 -4.17 2.96 -10.12
C LYS A 32 -5.28 4.01 -10.32
N ASN A 33 -6.48 3.74 -9.82
CA ASN A 33 -7.63 4.67 -9.91
C ASN A 33 -7.78 5.54 -8.64
N PHE A 34 -6.88 5.43 -7.67
CA PHE A 34 -6.91 6.22 -6.43
C PHE A 34 -5.90 7.36 -6.48
N ASP A 35 -6.23 8.48 -5.83
CA ASP A 35 -5.32 9.62 -5.72
C ASP A 35 -4.19 9.38 -4.70
N ALA A 36 -4.47 8.60 -3.66
CA ALA A 36 -3.52 8.24 -2.61
C ALA A 36 -3.79 6.86 -2.03
N ILE A 37 -2.73 6.23 -1.54
CA ILE A 37 -2.74 4.89 -0.94
C ILE A 37 -2.09 4.98 0.44
N VAL A 38 -2.78 4.47 1.46
CA VAL A 38 -2.22 4.29 2.81
C VAL A 38 -1.95 2.80 3.03
N VAL A 39 -0.68 2.43 3.04
CA VAL A 39 -0.20 1.07 3.23
C VAL A 39 -0.08 0.78 4.72
N ARG A 40 -0.72 -0.31 5.15
CA ARG A 40 -0.63 -0.85 6.52
C ARG A 40 -0.10 -2.29 6.55
N CYS A 41 0.46 -2.76 5.44
CA CYS A 41 1.22 -4.00 5.39
C CYS A 41 2.61 -3.73 6.00
N ASN A 42 2.92 -4.38 7.11
CA ASN A 42 4.24 -4.25 7.71
C ASN A 42 5.27 -5.11 6.95
N PRO A 43 6.56 -4.71 6.95
CA PRO A 43 7.65 -5.53 6.44
C PRO A 43 7.60 -6.96 7.01
N GLY A 44 7.84 -7.97 6.18
CA GLY A 44 7.82 -9.37 6.58
C GLY A 44 6.43 -10.03 6.62
N GLN A 45 5.32 -9.28 6.75
CA GLN A 45 3.98 -9.88 6.75
C GLN A 45 3.63 -10.52 5.40
N ILE A 46 3.98 -9.85 4.30
CA ILE A 46 3.76 -10.36 2.94
C ILE A 46 4.53 -11.66 2.72
N LYS A 47 5.78 -11.72 3.22
CA LYS A 47 6.62 -12.92 3.13
C LYS A 47 6.10 -14.05 4.01
N ALA A 48 5.61 -13.74 5.22
CA ALA A 48 5.01 -14.71 6.13
C ALA A 48 3.71 -15.31 5.56
N ASP A 49 2.97 -14.54 4.75
CA ASP A 49 1.79 -14.98 4.01
C ASP A 49 2.12 -15.80 2.75
N GLY A 50 3.40 -16.03 2.46
CA GLY A 50 3.84 -16.77 1.26
C GLY A 50 3.95 -15.92 -0.02
N GLY A 51 3.79 -14.60 0.11
CA GLY A 51 3.96 -13.64 -0.98
C GLY A 51 5.41 -13.14 -1.16
N ASP A 52 5.61 -12.35 -2.21
CA ASP A 52 6.89 -11.69 -2.49
C ASP A 52 6.81 -10.21 -2.08
N GLN A 53 7.56 -9.87 -1.02
CA GLN A 53 7.65 -8.50 -0.53
C GLN A 53 8.32 -7.56 -1.54
N GLY A 54 9.36 -8.01 -2.24
CA GLY A 54 10.05 -7.21 -3.26
C GLY A 54 9.14 -6.89 -4.44
N LYS A 55 8.28 -7.84 -4.85
CA LYS A 55 7.27 -7.59 -5.88
C LYS A 55 6.28 -6.51 -5.46
N PHE A 56 5.80 -6.54 -4.21
CA PHE A 56 4.89 -5.53 -3.68
C PHE A 56 5.55 -4.13 -3.61
N ASP A 57 6.77 -4.05 -3.07
CA ASP A 57 7.50 -2.79 -2.93
C ASP A 57 7.80 -2.17 -4.31
N ASN A 58 8.14 -3.00 -5.30
CA ASN A 58 8.33 -2.53 -6.67
C ASN A 58 7.02 -2.00 -7.28
N GLY A 59 5.90 -2.69 -7.08
CA GLY A 59 4.59 -2.22 -7.53
C GLY A 59 4.22 -0.87 -6.89
N MET A 60 4.49 -0.68 -5.61
CA MET A 60 4.26 0.61 -4.93
C MET A 60 5.15 1.73 -5.47
N ARG A 61 6.40 1.45 -5.82
CA ARG A 61 7.30 2.41 -6.49
C ARG A 61 6.76 2.81 -7.87
N GLU A 62 6.26 1.86 -8.66
CA GLU A 62 5.66 2.14 -9.97
C GLU A 62 4.39 2.99 -9.87
N ILE A 63 3.54 2.74 -8.86
CA ILE A 63 2.36 3.56 -8.59
C ILE A 63 2.75 5.00 -8.22
N ARG A 64 3.79 5.16 -7.40
CA ARG A 64 4.31 6.49 -7.05
C ARG A 64 4.83 7.25 -8.26
N LYS A 65 5.50 6.57 -9.21
CA LYS A 65 5.95 7.17 -10.48
C LYS A 65 4.79 7.69 -11.34
N LYS A 66 3.59 7.12 -11.19
CA LYS A 66 2.36 7.58 -11.87
C LYS A 66 1.72 8.79 -11.21
N GLY A 67 2.33 9.35 -10.15
CA GLY A 67 1.85 10.54 -9.44
C GLY A 67 0.90 10.25 -8.28
N ILE A 68 0.62 8.98 -7.99
CA ILE A 68 -0.23 8.56 -6.87
C ILE A 68 0.59 8.60 -5.58
N GLN A 69 0.09 9.27 -4.54
CA GLN A 69 0.81 9.35 -3.28
C GLN A 69 0.71 8.04 -2.49
N VAL A 70 1.84 7.52 -1.99
CA VAL A 70 1.89 6.29 -1.19
C VAL A 70 2.43 6.61 0.21
N TRP A 71 1.68 6.24 1.25
CA TRP A 71 1.98 6.52 2.65
C TRP A 71 1.98 5.26 3.52
N PRO A 72 2.97 5.05 4.41
CA PRO A 72 4.27 5.73 4.41
C PRO A 72 5.01 5.48 3.08
N ALA A 73 5.91 6.40 2.70
CA ALA A 73 6.67 6.25 1.47
C ALA A 73 7.43 4.90 1.49
N PRO A 74 7.54 4.18 0.37
CA PRO A 74 8.27 2.91 0.30
C PRO A 74 9.69 3.02 0.86
N ASP A 75 10.33 4.16 0.60
CA ASP A 75 11.67 4.48 1.11
C ASP A 75 11.67 4.52 2.66
N VAL A 76 10.62 5.06 3.29
CA VAL A 76 10.47 5.07 4.75
C VAL A 76 10.14 3.68 5.28
N MET A 77 9.40 2.85 4.53
CA MET A 77 9.13 1.46 4.91
C MET A 77 10.39 0.59 4.89
N GLU A 78 11.29 0.76 3.92
CA GLU A 78 12.61 0.10 3.90
C GLU A 78 13.44 0.49 5.14
N PHE A 79 13.45 1.78 5.50
CA PHE A 79 14.15 2.26 6.71
C PHE A 79 13.50 1.79 8.02
N MET A 80 12.17 1.67 8.07
CA MET A 80 11.44 1.16 9.24
C MET A 80 11.44 -0.38 9.35
N GLY A 81 11.83 -1.09 8.28
CA GLY A 81 11.99 -2.54 8.25
C GLY A 81 13.27 -3.06 8.90
N ALA A 82 14.14 -2.18 9.39
CA ALA A 82 15.25 -2.53 10.26
C ALA A 82 14.81 -2.49 11.74
N LYS A 83 13.97 -3.44 12.15
CA LYS A 83 13.82 -3.83 13.56
C LYS A 83 13.25 -5.24 13.72
#